data_AF-A0A2H0ATP3-F1
#
_entry.id   AF-A0A2H0ATP3-F1
#
_cell.length_a   1.000
_cell.length_b   1.000
_cell.length_c   1.000
_cell.angle_alpha   90.00
_cell.angle_beta   90.00
_cell.angle_gamma   90.00
#
_symmetry.space_group_name_H-M   'P 1'
#
loop_
_entity.id
_entity.type
_entity.pdbx_description
1 polymer ?
#
loop_
_entity_poly.entity_id
_entity_poly.type
_entity_poly.pdbx_seq_one_letter_code
_entity_poly.pdbx_strand_id
1 'polypeptide(L)'
;MTAVKNATLIKENNPTSKVWLLHRDLMAYGVEFENYYRKSMEQGVRFIRYELEKPPRVIGNGKAEKVKVWHQLRGREVELSVDIVVLTTPLIPRADNEEISKMLKVPLSEQGFFLEAHLKLMPVEFATDGIYLCGSARWPTDIAEGVSQAYAAAAKAAIPMRRGYVKPEAITALVDEDKCSGCGTCEPVCPFKAIELQAQDGKRVSHVSEAVCKGCGTCGAACPAGAIIMNHFRDVEILAQIEALFSKSN
;
A
#
# COMPACT_ATOMS: atom_id res chain seq x y z
N MET A 1 -18.81 -10.57 -0.31
CA MET A 1 -19.50 -11.31 0.77
C MET A 1 -20.44 -10.49 1.64
N THR A 2 -20.13 -9.25 2.04
CA THR A 2 -21.00 -8.44 2.92
C THR A 2 -22.45 -8.32 2.45
N ALA A 3 -22.68 -8.13 1.15
CA ALA A 3 -24.02 -8.06 0.58
C ALA A 3 -24.79 -9.39 0.74
N VAL A 4 -24.13 -10.52 0.50
CA VAL A 4 -24.70 -11.87 0.71
C VAL A 4 -25.03 -12.10 2.18
N LYS A 5 -24.11 -11.70 3.09
CA LYS A 5 -24.34 -11.77 4.54
C LYS A 5 -25.61 -11.02 4.93
N ASN A 6 -25.73 -9.76 4.54
CA ASN A 6 -26.88 -8.93 4.88
C ASN A 6 -28.18 -9.45 4.23
N ALA A 7 -28.11 -9.96 2.99
CA ALA A 7 -29.26 -10.57 2.32
C ALA A 7 -29.79 -11.81 3.05
N THR A 8 -28.90 -12.70 3.50
CA THR A 8 -29.23 -13.85 4.34
C THR A 8 -29.86 -13.42 5.66
N LEU A 9 -29.27 -12.45 6.36
CA LEU A 9 -29.83 -11.94 7.62
C LEU A 9 -31.23 -11.35 7.44
N ILE A 10 -31.49 -10.66 6.32
CA ILE A 10 -32.84 -10.14 6.00
C ILE A 10 -33.83 -11.30 5.83
N LYS A 11 -33.44 -12.38 5.14
CA LYS A 11 -34.29 -13.56 4.96
C LYS A 11 -34.53 -14.35 6.24
N GLU A 12 -33.53 -14.42 7.13
CA GLU A 12 -33.66 -15.05 8.45
C GLU A 12 -34.61 -14.26 9.36
N ASN A 13 -34.54 -12.93 9.35
CA ASN A 13 -35.43 -12.08 10.14
C ASN A 13 -36.85 -11.98 9.55
N ASN A 14 -36.97 -11.97 8.22
CA ASN A 14 -38.26 -11.97 7.53
C ASN A 14 -38.24 -12.91 6.32
N PRO A 15 -38.71 -14.16 6.48
CA PRO A 15 -38.72 -15.16 5.40
C PRO A 15 -39.56 -14.76 4.18
N THR A 16 -40.55 -13.88 4.33
CA THR A 16 -41.41 -13.43 3.22
C THR A 16 -40.78 -12.32 2.38
N SER A 17 -39.71 -11.68 2.87
CA SER A 17 -39.01 -10.63 2.15
C SER A 17 -38.45 -11.13 0.82
N LYS A 18 -38.52 -10.27 -0.20
CA LYS A 18 -37.93 -10.52 -1.53
C LYS A 18 -36.61 -9.77 -1.61
N VAL A 19 -35.52 -10.51 -1.70
CA VAL A 19 -34.16 -9.95 -1.74
C VAL A 19 -33.51 -10.32 -3.07
N TRP A 20 -33.08 -9.30 -3.81
CA TRP A 20 -32.32 -9.43 -5.05
C TRP A 20 -30.93 -8.83 -4.88
N LEU A 21 -29.90 -9.60 -5.24
CA LEU A 21 -28.53 -9.14 -5.36
C LEU A 21 -28.20 -8.95 -6.83
N LEU A 22 -28.01 -7.70 -7.23
CA LEU A 22 -27.56 -7.33 -8.56
C LEU A 22 -26.02 -7.30 -8.55
N HIS A 23 -25.37 -8.08 -9.41
CA HIS A 23 -23.90 -8.13 -9.47
C HIS A 23 -23.40 -8.28 -10.90
N ARG A 24 -22.14 -7.92 -11.14
CA ARG A 24 -21.43 -8.29 -12.37
C ARG A 24 -20.81 -9.68 -12.25
N ASP A 25 -20.02 -9.84 -11.20
CA ASP A 25 -19.30 -11.05 -10.87
C ASP A 25 -19.44 -11.29 -9.36
N LEU A 26 -19.54 -12.55 -8.95
CA LEU A 26 -19.69 -12.91 -7.55
C LEU A 26 -18.36 -13.44 -7.02
N MET A 27 -17.70 -12.65 -6.17
CA MET A 27 -16.42 -13.04 -5.55
C MET A 27 -16.67 -13.73 -4.21
N ALA A 28 -17.02 -15.02 -4.26
CA ALA A 28 -17.16 -15.91 -3.10
C ALA A 28 -16.00 -16.92 -3.06
N TYR A 29 -14.77 -16.42 -2.88
CA TYR A 29 -13.57 -17.25 -2.93
C TYR A 29 -13.45 -18.17 -1.71
N GLY A 30 -13.01 -19.41 -1.94
CA GLY A 30 -12.84 -20.41 -0.89
C GLY A 30 -14.13 -21.16 -0.54
N VAL A 31 -13.97 -22.27 0.17
CA VAL A 31 -15.06 -23.23 0.44
C VAL A 31 -16.15 -22.61 1.32
N GLU A 32 -15.76 -21.83 2.34
CA GLU A 32 -16.70 -21.24 3.28
C GLU A 32 -17.60 -20.19 2.63
N PHE A 33 -17.03 -19.30 1.82
CA PHE A 33 -17.80 -18.26 1.14
C PHE A 33 -18.71 -18.82 0.04
N GLU A 34 -18.26 -19.83 -0.70
CA GLU A 34 -19.09 -20.53 -1.69
C GLU A 34 -20.26 -21.27 -1.02
N ASN A 35 -20.02 -21.95 0.10
CA ASN A 35 -21.08 -22.59 0.87
C ASN A 35 -22.07 -21.57 1.43
N TYR A 36 -21.58 -20.43 1.92
CA TYR A 36 -22.43 -19.34 2.42
C TYR A 36 -23.30 -18.75 1.31
N TYR A 37 -22.74 -18.55 0.11
CA TYR A 37 -23.49 -18.16 -1.07
C TYR A 37 -24.58 -19.18 -1.41
N ARG A 38 -24.26 -20.48 -1.47
CA ARG A 38 -25.25 -21.54 -1.74
C ARG A 38 -26.39 -21.56 -0.74
N LYS A 39 -26.08 -21.47 0.55
CA LYS A 39 -27.07 -21.37 1.63
C LYS A 39 -28.00 -20.16 1.44
N SER A 40 -27.45 -19.01 1.02
CA SER A 40 -28.27 -17.80 0.77
C SER A 40 -29.27 -18.01 -0.38
N MET A 41 -28.89 -18.76 -1.42
CA MET A 41 -29.80 -19.11 -2.52
C MET A 41 -30.92 -20.05 -2.06
N GLU A 42 -30.59 -21.06 -1.24
CA GLU A 42 -31.56 -21.99 -0.65
C GLU A 42 -32.59 -21.26 0.23
N GLN A 43 -32.16 -20.22 0.95
CA GLN A 43 -33.04 -19.34 1.71
C GLN A 43 -33.91 -18.43 0.81
N GLY A 44 -33.69 -18.42 -0.50
CA GLY A 44 -34.50 -17.69 -1.49
C GLY A 44 -33.97 -16.31 -1.87
N VAL A 45 -32.72 -15.98 -1.55
CA VAL A 45 -32.04 -14.79 -2.11
C VAL A 45 -31.84 -15.00 -3.61
N ARG A 46 -32.22 -14.01 -4.42
CA ARG A 46 -32.13 -14.10 -5.89
C ARG A 46 -30.94 -13.29 -6.39
N PHE A 47 -30.17 -13.88 -7.30
CA PHE A 47 -29.00 -13.23 -7.89
C PHE A 47 -29.32 -12.90 -9.35
N ILE A 48 -29.06 -11.66 -9.75
CA ILE A 48 -29.25 -11.20 -11.13
C ILE A 48 -27.93 -10.60 -11.59
N ARG A 49 -27.35 -11.25 -12.61
CA ARG A 49 -26.14 -10.77 -13.26
C ARG A 49 -26.46 -9.64 -14.24
N TYR A 50 -25.71 -8.55 -14.17
CA TYR A 50 -25.79 -7.43 -15.11
C TYR A 50 -24.43 -7.13 -15.77
N GLU A 51 -24.48 -6.45 -16.91
CA GLU A 51 -23.32 -6.01 -17.70
C GLU A 51 -22.88 -4.59 -17.34
N LEU A 52 -21.58 -4.30 -17.46
CA LEU A 52 -21.04 -2.97 -17.17
C LEU A 52 -21.64 -1.90 -18.10
N GLU A 53 -21.87 -2.26 -19.36
CA GLU A 53 -22.44 -1.42 -20.41
C GLU A 53 -23.94 -1.15 -20.20
N LYS A 54 -24.61 -1.99 -19.39
CA LYS A 54 -26.05 -1.92 -19.10
C LYS A 54 -26.29 -1.99 -17.58
N PRO A 55 -25.87 -0.96 -16.83
CA PRO A 55 -26.02 -0.96 -15.37
C PRO A 55 -27.50 -0.88 -14.96
N PRO A 56 -27.87 -1.42 -13.78
CA PRO A 56 -29.20 -1.27 -13.23
C PRO A 56 -29.54 0.21 -13.03
N ARG A 57 -30.79 0.58 -13.32
CA ARG A 57 -31.31 1.94 -13.15
C ARG A 57 -32.33 1.97 -12.03
N VAL A 58 -32.07 2.78 -11.02
CA VAL A 58 -33.02 3.05 -9.93
C VAL A 58 -34.01 4.10 -10.41
N ILE A 59 -35.30 3.83 -10.23
CA ILE A 59 -36.41 4.71 -10.60
C ILE A 59 -37.20 5.04 -9.36
N GLY A 60 -37.49 6.34 -9.20
CA GLY A 60 -38.42 6.86 -8.21
C GLY A 60 -38.18 8.36 -7.96
N ASN A 61 -39.08 8.97 -7.20
CA ASN A 61 -39.04 10.41 -6.92
C ASN A 61 -38.64 10.65 -5.45
N GLY A 62 -37.33 10.79 -5.19
CA GLY A 62 -36.78 10.96 -3.84
C GLY A 62 -36.71 9.67 -2.99
N LYS A 63 -37.32 8.58 -3.45
CA LYS A 63 -37.20 7.22 -2.89
C LYS A 63 -37.10 6.21 -4.02
N ALA A 64 -36.37 5.12 -3.81
CA ALA A 64 -36.35 4.01 -4.76
C ALA A 64 -37.71 3.27 -4.74
N GLU A 65 -38.37 3.19 -5.89
CA GLU A 65 -39.63 2.45 -6.07
C GLU A 65 -39.43 1.22 -6.94
N LYS A 66 -38.56 1.35 -7.96
CA LYS A 66 -38.27 0.27 -8.90
C LYS A 66 -36.79 0.27 -9.28
N VAL A 67 -36.30 -0.91 -9.66
CA VAL A 67 -35.01 -1.08 -10.33
C VAL A 67 -35.22 -1.77 -11.67
N LYS A 68 -34.77 -1.12 -12.74
CA LYS A 68 -34.68 -1.71 -14.08
C LYS A 68 -33.31 -2.34 -14.26
N VAL A 69 -33.28 -3.60 -14.69
CA VAL A 69 -32.04 -4.30 -14.97
C VAL A 69 -32.21 -5.22 -16.17
N TRP A 70 -31.21 -5.26 -17.04
CA TRP A 70 -31.16 -6.24 -18.13
C TRP A 70 -30.83 -7.62 -17.57
N HIS A 71 -31.75 -8.57 -17.67
CA HIS A 71 -31.54 -9.92 -17.17
C HIS A 71 -30.98 -10.81 -18.27
N GLN A 72 -29.67 -11.07 -18.25
CA GLN A 72 -28.96 -11.81 -19.30
C GLN A 72 -29.63 -13.14 -19.67
N LEU A 73 -29.93 -14.00 -18.68
CA LEU A 73 -30.53 -15.32 -18.94
C LEU A 73 -31.96 -15.24 -19.50
N ARG A 74 -32.65 -14.11 -19.35
CA ARG A 74 -34.01 -13.90 -19.86
C ARG A 74 -34.03 -13.11 -21.17
N GLY A 75 -32.90 -12.55 -21.60
CA GLY A 75 -32.78 -11.74 -22.82
C GLY A 75 -33.68 -10.51 -22.86
N ARG A 76 -34.10 -9.98 -21.69
CA ARG A 76 -34.98 -8.81 -21.60
C ARG A 76 -34.73 -7.99 -20.35
N GLU A 77 -35.17 -6.73 -20.39
CA GLU A 77 -35.22 -5.89 -19.21
C GLU A 77 -36.29 -6.38 -18.24
N VAL A 78 -35.96 -6.40 -16.95
CA VAL A 78 -36.90 -6.74 -15.87
C VAL A 78 -37.05 -5.54 -14.95
N GLU A 79 -38.29 -5.28 -14.54
CA GLU A 79 -38.62 -4.28 -13.52
C GLU A 79 -38.80 -4.99 -12.18
N LEU A 80 -37.99 -4.60 -11.19
CA LEU A 80 -38.08 -5.10 -9.81
C LEU A 80 -38.70 -3.99 -8.96
N SER A 81 -39.88 -4.24 -8.39
CA SER A 81 -40.46 -3.32 -7.39
C SER A 81 -39.73 -3.50 -6.06
N VAL A 82 -39.23 -2.41 -5.49
CA VAL A 82 -38.39 -2.42 -4.29
C VAL A 82 -38.81 -1.33 -3.32
N ASP A 83 -38.69 -1.61 -2.02
CA ASP A 83 -38.93 -0.63 -0.96
C ASP A 83 -37.64 0.12 -0.58
N ILE A 84 -36.48 -0.55 -0.74
CA ILE A 84 -35.15 -0.08 -0.36
C ILE A 84 -34.14 -0.57 -1.40
N VAL A 85 -33.19 0.29 -1.76
CA VAL A 85 -32.00 -0.07 -2.53
C VAL A 85 -30.78 0.14 -1.64
N VAL A 86 -29.95 -0.90 -1.52
CA VAL A 86 -28.71 -0.85 -0.74
C VAL A 86 -27.53 -0.89 -1.72
N LEU A 87 -26.73 0.17 -1.71
CA LEU A 87 -25.49 0.24 -2.50
C LEU A 87 -24.35 -0.40 -1.72
N THR A 88 -23.76 -1.46 -2.29
CA THR A 88 -22.53 -2.04 -1.72
C THR A 88 -21.34 -1.24 -2.24
N THR A 89 -20.85 -0.30 -1.45
CA THR A 89 -19.74 0.58 -1.82
C THR A 89 -18.39 -0.09 -1.57
N PRO A 90 -17.37 0.19 -2.39
CA PRO A 90 -16.03 -0.31 -2.17
C PRO A 90 -15.40 0.34 -0.94
N LEU A 91 -14.37 -0.31 -0.41
CA LEU A 91 -13.49 0.29 0.59
C LEU A 91 -12.43 1.11 -0.17
N ILE A 92 -12.28 2.38 0.21
CA ILE A 92 -11.33 3.33 -0.40
C ILE A 92 -10.24 3.66 0.62
N PRO A 93 -9.05 4.09 0.18
CA PRO A 93 -8.02 4.53 1.11
C PRO A 93 -8.51 5.71 1.95
N ARG A 94 -7.95 5.87 3.14
CA ARG A 94 -8.27 7.03 3.97
C ARG A 94 -7.60 8.28 3.41
N ALA A 95 -8.25 9.43 3.61
CA ALA A 95 -7.77 10.72 3.11
C ALA A 95 -6.43 11.16 3.75
N ASP A 96 -6.11 10.67 4.95
CA ASP A 96 -4.88 10.97 5.69
C ASP A 96 -3.68 10.08 5.30
N ASN A 97 -3.86 9.11 4.38
CA ASN A 97 -2.80 8.20 3.96
C ASN A 97 -1.57 8.92 3.36
N GLU A 98 -1.76 10.02 2.61
CA GLU A 98 -0.64 10.78 2.03
C GLU A 98 0.22 11.46 3.09
N GLU A 99 -0.42 11.97 4.15
CA GLU A 99 0.29 12.61 5.27
C GLU A 99 1.11 11.57 6.04
N ILE A 100 0.49 10.42 6.35
CA ILE A 100 1.15 9.31 7.04
C ILE A 100 2.29 8.74 6.19
N SER A 101 2.09 8.60 4.87
CA SER A 101 3.12 8.16 3.93
C SER A 101 4.36 9.06 3.98
N LYS A 102 4.18 10.39 3.97
CA LYS A 102 5.28 11.36 4.08
C LYS A 102 5.97 11.30 5.45
N MET A 103 5.19 11.17 6.52
CA MET A 103 5.68 11.09 7.90
C MET A 103 6.55 9.84 8.11
N LEU A 104 6.06 8.69 7.68
CA LEU A 104 6.73 7.39 7.82
C LEU A 104 7.73 7.10 6.70
N LYS A 105 7.75 7.91 5.63
CA LYS A 105 8.56 7.75 4.42
C LYS A 105 8.32 6.40 3.72
N VAL A 106 7.06 5.96 3.68
CA VAL A 106 6.64 4.69 3.06
C VAL A 106 5.80 4.94 1.80
N PRO A 107 5.89 4.09 0.77
CA PRO A 107 5.20 4.30 -0.49
C PRO A 107 3.69 4.01 -0.39
N LEU A 108 2.93 4.69 -1.26
CA LEU A 108 1.55 4.34 -1.58
C LEU A 108 1.49 3.65 -2.95
N SER A 109 0.49 2.80 -3.15
CA SER A 109 0.14 2.25 -4.45
C SER A 109 -0.57 3.31 -5.31
N GLU A 110 -0.75 3.02 -6.59
CA GLU A 110 -1.51 3.88 -7.52
C GLU A 110 -2.96 4.13 -7.05
N GLN A 111 -3.50 3.24 -6.20
CA GLN A 111 -4.85 3.36 -5.65
C GLN A 111 -4.89 4.10 -4.31
N GLY A 112 -3.75 4.59 -3.79
CA GLY A 112 -3.66 5.36 -2.55
C GLY A 112 -3.63 4.54 -1.26
N PHE A 113 -3.53 3.21 -1.34
CA PHE A 113 -3.24 2.35 -0.19
C PHE A 113 -1.74 2.24 0.05
N PHE A 114 -1.31 1.72 1.19
CA PHE A 114 0.10 1.50 1.46
C PHE A 114 0.66 0.33 0.66
N LEU A 115 1.81 0.53 0.02
CA LEU A 115 2.45 -0.46 -0.85
C LEU A 115 3.48 -1.28 -0.08
N GLU A 116 3.29 -2.59 0.00
CA GLU A 116 4.25 -3.51 0.59
C GLU A 116 5.57 -3.60 -0.21
N ALA A 117 6.62 -4.09 0.44
CA ALA A 117 7.92 -4.28 -0.19
C ALA A 117 7.90 -5.32 -1.33
N HIS A 118 7.18 -6.44 -1.12
CA HIS A 118 7.07 -7.48 -2.14
C HIS A 118 5.83 -8.35 -1.89
N LEU A 119 4.98 -8.51 -2.91
CA LEU A 119 3.65 -9.16 -2.82
C LEU A 119 3.67 -10.52 -2.09
N LYS A 120 4.69 -11.35 -2.35
CA LYS A 120 4.83 -12.71 -1.79
C LYS A 120 5.80 -12.85 -0.62
N LEU A 121 7.02 -12.33 -0.76
CA LEU A 121 8.11 -12.55 0.21
C LEU A 121 8.00 -11.64 1.44
N MET A 122 7.49 -10.43 1.26
CA MET A 122 7.42 -9.39 2.29
C MET A 122 6.06 -8.68 2.24
N PRO A 123 4.94 -9.42 2.45
CA PRO A 123 3.59 -8.89 2.25
C PRO A 123 3.15 -7.88 3.33
N VAL A 124 3.83 -7.85 4.48
CA VAL A 124 3.45 -7.01 5.63
C VAL A 124 4.58 -6.06 6.04
N GLU A 125 5.56 -5.89 5.18
CA GLU A 125 6.77 -5.08 5.42
C GLU A 125 6.85 -4.00 4.34
N PHE A 126 7.46 -2.87 4.67
CA PHE A 126 7.87 -1.88 3.67
C PHE A 126 9.33 -2.09 3.29
N ALA A 127 9.75 -1.46 2.18
CA ALA A 127 11.18 -1.35 1.87
C ALA A 127 11.92 -0.49 2.90
N THR A 128 11.19 0.32 3.68
CA THR A 128 11.73 1.02 4.84
C THR A 128 11.71 0.09 6.06
N ASP A 129 12.89 -0.24 6.56
CA ASP A 129 13.06 -1.13 7.71
C ASP A 129 12.35 -0.64 8.97
N GLY A 130 11.80 -1.59 9.72
CA GLY A 130 11.16 -1.34 11.03
C GLY A 130 9.73 -0.81 10.95
N ILE A 131 9.18 -0.63 9.75
CA ILE A 131 7.78 -0.24 9.53
C ILE A 131 7.04 -1.41 8.89
N TYR A 132 5.86 -1.71 9.43
CA TYR A 132 5.05 -2.86 9.05
C TYR A 132 3.62 -2.45 8.72
N LEU A 133 2.92 -3.32 8.00
CA LEU A 133 1.62 -3.03 7.41
C LEU A 133 0.64 -4.18 7.67
N CYS A 134 -0.61 -3.87 8.04
CA CYS A 134 -1.66 -4.86 8.18
C CYS A 134 -3.07 -4.29 7.96
N GLY A 135 -3.99 -5.17 7.61
CA GLY A 135 -5.41 -4.86 7.46
C GLY A 135 -5.68 -3.96 6.27
N SER A 136 -6.77 -3.20 6.36
CA SER A 136 -7.27 -2.43 5.20
C SER A 136 -6.44 -1.19 4.85
N ALA A 137 -5.36 -0.93 5.59
CA ALA A 137 -4.35 0.06 5.21
C ALA A 137 -3.58 -0.37 3.93
N ARG A 138 -3.41 -1.69 3.71
CA ARG A 138 -2.73 -2.24 2.54
C ARG A 138 -3.63 -2.31 1.30
N TRP A 139 -4.85 -2.79 1.49
CA TRP A 139 -5.83 -3.06 0.43
C TRP A 139 -7.18 -3.39 1.07
N PRO A 140 -8.33 -3.35 0.37
CA PRO A 140 -9.58 -3.91 0.89
C PRO A 140 -9.41 -5.39 1.31
N THR A 141 -9.49 -5.64 2.62
CA THR A 141 -9.29 -6.96 3.25
C THR A 141 -10.53 -7.37 4.02
N ASP A 142 -10.77 -8.68 4.14
CA ASP A 142 -11.73 -9.18 5.11
C ASP A 142 -11.15 -9.25 6.53
N ILE A 143 -11.98 -9.64 7.50
CA ILE A 143 -11.58 -9.69 8.91
C ILE A 143 -10.52 -10.78 9.15
N ALA A 144 -10.69 -11.96 8.57
CA ALA A 144 -9.79 -13.09 8.78
C ALA A 144 -8.41 -12.81 8.19
N GLU A 145 -8.38 -12.20 7.00
CA GLU A 145 -7.17 -11.71 6.36
C GLU A 145 -6.52 -10.61 7.19
N GLY A 146 -7.28 -9.61 7.65
CA GLY A 146 -6.77 -8.54 8.49
C GLY A 146 -6.12 -9.05 9.79
N VAL A 147 -6.74 -10.03 10.45
CA VAL A 147 -6.19 -10.69 11.64
C VAL A 147 -4.90 -11.45 11.30
N SER A 148 -4.89 -12.18 10.19
CA SER A 148 -3.70 -12.93 9.75
C SER A 148 -2.53 -12.00 9.44
N GLN A 149 -2.80 -10.88 8.77
CA GLN A 149 -1.80 -9.84 8.51
C GLN A 149 -1.31 -9.19 9.81
N ALA A 150 -2.20 -8.96 10.78
CA ALA A 150 -1.81 -8.40 12.09
C ALA A 150 -0.85 -9.33 12.85
N TYR A 151 -1.12 -10.64 12.87
CA TYR A 151 -0.18 -11.61 13.45
C TYR A 151 1.17 -11.62 12.71
N ALA A 152 1.15 -11.56 11.38
CA ALA A 152 2.38 -11.51 10.59
C ALA A 152 3.19 -10.23 10.85
N ALA A 153 2.54 -9.07 10.87
CA ALA A 153 3.17 -7.79 11.17
C ALA A 153 3.75 -7.76 12.59
N ALA A 154 3.01 -8.27 13.59
CA ALA A 154 3.49 -8.38 14.96
C ALA A 154 4.70 -9.31 15.07
N ALA A 155 4.67 -10.47 14.41
CA ALA A 155 5.79 -11.40 14.40
C ALA A 155 7.03 -10.76 13.75
N LYS A 156 6.87 -10.05 12.64
CA LYS A 156 7.97 -9.35 11.95
C LYS A 156 8.55 -8.22 12.79
N ALA A 157 7.71 -7.41 13.42
CA ALA A 157 8.13 -6.36 14.35
C ALA A 157 8.85 -6.90 15.59
N ALA A 158 8.46 -8.09 16.07
CA ALA A 158 9.10 -8.72 17.22
C ALA A 158 10.53 -9.21 16.93
N ILE A 159 10.90 -9.49 15.67
CA ILE A 159 12.24 -9.97 15.30
C ILE A 159 13.35 -8.99 15.74
N PRO A 160 13.36 -7.72 15.29
CA PRO A 160 14.39 -6.77 15.71
C PRO A 160 14.33 -6.48 17.21
N MET A 161 13.12 -6.39 17.79
CA MET A 161 12.93 -6.18 19.23
C MET A 161 13.55 -7.31 20.06
N ARG A 162 13.36 -8.56 19.64
CA ARG A 162 13.93 -9.73 20.32
C ARG A 162 15.44 -9.83 20.13
N ARG A 163 15.93 -9.48 18.95
CA ARG A 163 17.36 -9.49 18.63
C ARG A 163 18.13 -8.40 19.39
N GLY A 164 17.48 -7.27 19.68
CA GLY A 164 18.05 -6.13 20.41
C GLY A 164 18.98 -5.24 19.57
N TYR A 165 19.23 -5.60 18.32
CA TYR A 165 19.99 -4.79 17.37
C TYR A 165 19.56 -5.13 15.93
N VAL A 166 19.83 -4.19 15.03
CA VAL A 166 19.67 -4.36 13.58
C VAL A 166 20.99 -4.05 12.88
N LYS A 167 21.17 -4.59 11.67
CA LYS A 167 22.34 -4.31 10.84
C LYS A 167 21.89 -3.45 9.66
N PRO A 168 22.13 -2.13 9.67
CA PRO A 168 21.88 -1.31 8.50
C PRO A 168 22.88 -1.63 7.38
N GLU A 169 22.51 -1.30 6.15
CA GLU A 169 23.46 -1.35 5.03
C GLU A 169 24.57 -0.31 5.22
N ALA A 170 25.82 -0.70 4.95
CA ALA A 170 26.99 0.16 5.10
C ALA A 170 27.24 1.03 3.85
N ILE A 171 26.17 1.60 3.27
CA ILE A 171 26.21 2.49 2.09
C ILE A 171 26.12 3.98 2.51
N THR A 172 26.56 4.27 3.72
CA THR A 172 26.51 5.61 4.33
C THR A 172 27.53 6.56 3.69
N ALA A 173 27.27 7.86 3.86
CA ALA A 173 28.20 8.92 3.46
C ALA A 173 29.32 9.08 4.51
N LEU A 174 30.54 9.30 4.04
CA LEU A 174 31.73 9.62 4.85
C LEU A 174 32.35 10.92 4.32
N VAL A 175 32.87 11.76 5.22
CA VAL A 175 33.49 13.04 4.85
C VAL A 175 35.01 12.92 4.94
N ASP A 176 35.70 13.26 3.86
CA ASP A 176 37.14 13.49 3.80
C ASP A 176 37.42 14.90 4.36
N GLU A 177 37.84 14.95 5.63
CA GLU A 177 38.06 16.19 6.38
C GLU A 177 39.15 17.07 5.75
N ASP A 178 40.14 16.49 5.08
CA ASP A 178 41.24 17.22 4.43
C ASP A 178 40.76 17.97 3.18
N LYS A 179 39.72 17.46 2.50
CA LYS A 179 39.10 18.09 1.33
C LYS A 179 37.91 18.98 1.70
N CYS A 180 37.32 18.78 2.87
CA CYS A 180 36.13 19.51 3.27
C CYS A 180 36.45 20.99 3.53
N SER A 181 35.75 21.88 2.82
CA SER A 181 35.88 23.34 3.01
C SER A 181 34.89 23.92 4.05
N GLY A 182 34.00 23.09 4.60
CA GLY A 182 32.96 23.55 5.54
C GLY A 182 31.91 24.47 4.92
N CYS A 183 31.65 24.35 3.61
CA CYS A 183 30.74 25.23 2.87
C CYS A 183 29.26 25.08 3.26
N GLY A 184 28.87 23.94 3.84
CA GLY A 184 27.51 23.69 4.32
C GLY A 184 26.49 23.25 3.27
N THR A 185 26.85 23.13 1.99
CA THR A 185 25.92 22.73 0.90
C THR A 185 25.20 21.40 1.19
N CYS A 186 25.87 20.48 1.86
CA CYS A 186 25.39 19.13 2.12
C CYS A 186 24.30 19.04 3.22
N GLU A 187 24.27 19.99 4.16
CA GLU A 187 23.34 19.99 5.29
C GLU A 187 21.86 20.14 4.86
N PRO A 188 21.47 21.18 4.09
CA PRO A 188 20.07 21.39 3.74
C PRO A 188 19.53 20.35 2.73
N VAL A 189 20.39 19.68 1.98
CA VAL A 189 19.97 18.67 0.98
C VAL A 189 19.69 17.31 1.60
N CYS A 190 19.99 17.09 2.88
CA CYS A 190 19.75 15.81 3.54
C CYS A 190 18.32 15.71 4.10
N PRO A 191 17.42 14.88 3.52
CA PRO A 191 16.04 14.75 4.00
C PRO A 191 15.92 13.99 5.34
N PHE A 192 17.03 13.43 5.84
CA PHE A 192 17.11 12.72 7.11
C PHE A 192 17.84 13.51 8.19
N LYS A 193 18.39 14.69 7.87
CA LYS A 193 19.23 15.49 8.77
C LYS A 193 20.38 14.66 9.37
N ALA A 194 21.00 13.83 8.53
CA ALA A 194 22.10 12.96 8.92
C ALA A 194 23.46 13.68 8.92
N ILE A 195 23.54 14.92 8.44
CA ILE A 195 24.78 15.66 8.25
C ILE A 195 24.65 17.06 8.85
N GLU A 196 25.67 17.49 9.57
CA GLU A 196 25.75 18.78 10.25
C GLU A 196 27.16 19.37 10.14
N LEU A 197 27.29 20.69 10.27
CA LEU A 197 28.59 21.35 10.34
C LEU A 197 29.10 21.37 11.78
N GLN A 198 30.29 20.84 12.01
CA GLN A 198 30.97 20.87 13.29
C GLN A 198 32.25 21.71 13.20
N ALA A 199 32.59 22.37 14.31
CA ALA A 199 33.86 23.07 14.45
C ALA A 199 34.91 22.09 14.98
N GLN A 200 35.98 21.87 14.23
CA GLN A 200 37.08 20.97 14.58
C GLN A 200 38.40 21.64 14.20
N ASP A 201 39.34 21.71 15.15
CA ASP A 201 40.69 22.28 14.96
C ASP A 201 40.71 23.67 14.30
N GLY A 202 39.74 24.53 14.66
CA GLY A 202 39.63 25.90 14.14
C GLY A 202 39.09 25.99 12.70
N LYS A 203 38.70 24.87 12.09
CA LYS A 203 38.00 24.80 10.81
C LYS A 203 36.57 24.29 11.02
N ARG A 204 35.69 24.59 10.06
CA ARG A 204 34.36 23.96 10.00
C ARG A 204 34.43 22.79 9.04
N VAL A 205 33.99 21.63 9.49
CA VAL A 205 33.95 20.39 8.70
C VAL A 205 32.56 19.79 8.79
N SER A 206 32.10 19.15 7.74
CA SER A 206 30.82 18.44 7.77
C SER A 206 31.01 17.08 8.45
N HIS A 207 30.09 16.72 9.35
CA HIS A 207 30.07 15.44 10.04
C HIS A 207 28.80 14.68 9.68
N VAL A 208 28.91 13.38 9.39
CA VAL A 208 27.76 12.51 9.07
C VAL A 208 27.50 11.55 10.23
N SER A 209 26.28 11.56 10.75
CA SER A 209 25.79 10.52 11.64
C SER A 209 25.42 9.27 10.84
N GLU A 210 26.30 8.27 10.86
CA GLU A 210 26.10 6.98 10.17
C GLU A 210 24.79 6.30 10.55
N ALA A 211 24.37 6.40 11.81
CA ALA A 211 23.14 5.77 12.31
C ALA A 211 21.86 6.37 11.68
N VAL A 212 21.92 7.59 11.17
CA VAL A 212 20.77 8.32 10.60
C VAL A 212 20.83 8.32 9.07
N CYS A 213 22.04 8.25 8.50
CA CYS A 213 22.26 8.26 7.07
C CYS A 213 21.59 7.05 6.38
N LYS A 214 20.71 7.32 5.41
CA LYS A 214 20.05 6.29 4.59
C LYS A 214 20.75 6.03 3.26
N GLY A 215 21.95 6.57 3.04
CA GLY A 215 22.77 6.26 1.87
C GLY A 215 22.25 6.77 0.52
N CYS A 216 21.30 7.72 0.49
CA CYS A 216 20.69 8.18 -0.76
C CYS A 216 21.62 8.91 -1.76
N GLY A 217 22.83 9.29 -1.35
CA GLY A 217 23.85 9.89 -2.23
C GLY A 217 23.69 11.37 -2.55
N THR A 218 22.59 12.03 -2.18
CA THR A 218 22.32 13.44 -2.55
C THR A 218 23.42 14.41 -2.09
N CYS A 219 23.93 14.24 -0.87
CA CYS A 219 25.01 15.08 -0.36
C CYS A 219 26.35 14.84 -1.06
N GLY A 220 26.65 13.58 -1.43
CA GLY A 220 27.81 13.20 -2.24
C GLY A 220 27.82 13.92 -3.59
N ALA A 221 26.72 13.78 -4.33
CA ALA A 221 26.54 14.43 -5.63
C ALA A 221 26.55 15.96 -5.56
N ALA A 222 26.08 16.55 -4.45
CA ALA A 222 26.04 18.00 -4.27
C ALA A 222 27.35 18.61 -3.75
N CYS A 223 28.34 17.79 -3.33
CA CYS A 223 29.57 18.29 -2.73
C CYS A 223 30.49 18.93 -3.78
N PRO A 224 30.68 20.26 -3.78
CA PRO A 224 31.50 20.91 -4.81
C PRO A 224 33.00 20.58 -4.66
N ALA A 225 33.43 20.17 -3.47
CA ALA A 225 34.82 19.82 -3.18
C ALA A 225 35.12 18.34 -3.45
N GLY A 226 34.13 17.51 -3.78
CA GLY A 226 34.30 16.05 -3.87
C GLY A 226 34.75 15.41 -2.55
N ALA A 227 34.42 16.04 -1.42
CA ALA A 227 34.85 15.63 -0.08
C ALA A 227 33.94 14.56 0.54
N ILE A 228 32.75 14.31 -0.01
CA ILE A 228 31.80 13.34 0.51
C ILE A 228 31.89 12.06 -0.30
N ILE A 229 32.28 10.97 0.36
CA ILE A 229 32.42 9.64 -0.21
C ILE A 229 31.18 8.82 0.13
N MET A 230 30.50 8.29 -0.89
CA MET A 230 29.40 7.35 -0.71
C MET A 230 29.92 5.91 -0.74
N ASN A 231 29.85 5.19 0.37
CA ASN A 231 30.29 3.79 0.40
C ASN A 231 29.44 2.93 -0.56
N HIS A 232 30.10 2.00 -1.29
CA HIS A 232 29.55 1.19 -2.39
C HIS A 232 29.04 1.95 -3.62
N PHE A 233 29.09 3.28 -3.62
CA PHE A 233 28.71 4.15 -4.75
C PHE A 233 29.72 5.28 -4.91
N ARG A 234 31.01 4.97 -4.80
CA ARG A 234 32.09 5.95 -4.91
C ARG A 234 32.18 6.44 -6.35
N ASP A 235 32.61 7.69 -6.53
CA ASP A 235 32.77 8.26 -7.87
C ASP A 235 33.66 7.38 -8.77
N VAL A 236 34.74 6.83 -8.23
CA VAL A 236 35.64 5.90 -8.96
C VAL A 236 34.94 4.61 -9.38
N GLU A 237 34.01 4.09 -8.57
CA GLU A 237 33.26 2.87 -8.86
C GLU A 237 32.21 3.15 -9.94
N ILE A 238 31.51 4.28 -9.84
CA ILE A 238 30.50 4.72 -10.82
C ILE A 238 31.17 5.03 -12.17
N LEU A 239 32.28 5.77 -12.17
CA LEU A 239 33.04 6.07 -13.39
C LEU A 239 33.57 4.80 -14.04
N ALA A 240 34.08 3.85 -13.26
CA ALA A 240 34.50 2.55 -13.79
C ALA A 240 33.33 1.77 -14.42
N GLN A 241 32.13 1.81 -13.82
CA GLN A 241 30.93 1.21 -14.41
C GLN A 241 30.53 1.88 -15.74
N ILE A 242 30.63 3.21 -15.82
CA ILE A 242 30.36 3.98 -17.04
C ILE A 242 31.39 3.63 -18.12
N GLU A 243 32.68 3.62 -17.79
CA GLU A 243 33.76 3.27 -18.71
C GLU A 243 33.60 1.84 -19.24
N ALA A 244 33.21 0.90 -18.39
CA ALA A 244 32.97 -0.50 -18.78
C ALA A 244 31.91 -0.62 -19.88
N LEU A 245 30.87 0.23 -19.88
CA LEU A 245 29.84 0.24 -20.92
C LEU A 245 30.41 0.63 -22.30
N PHE A 246 31.43 1.48 -22.34
CA PHE A 246 32.05 1.96 -23.58
C PHE A 246 33.32 1.21 -23.96
N SER A 247 33.92 0.48 -23.03
CA SER A 247 35.03 -0.42 -23.32
C SER A 247 34.52 -1.56 -24.21
N LYS A 248 35.11 -1.73 -25.40
CA LYS A 248 34.78 -2.86 -26.27
C LYS A 248 35.08 -4.16 -25.51
N SER A 249 34.09 -5.03 -25.41
CA SER A 249 34.30 -6.43 -25.04
C SER A 249 35.26 -7.05 -26.05
N ASN A 250 36.55 -7.12 -25.72
CA ASN A 250 37.52 -7.97 -26.41
C ASN A 250 37.33 -9.41 -25.94
#